data_AF-A0A7V1GFA7-F1
#
_entry.id   AF-A0A7V1GFA7-F1
#
_cell.length_a   1.000
_cell.length_b   1.000
_cell.length_c   1.000
_cell.angle_alpha   90.00
_cell.angle_beta   90.00
_cell.angle_gamma   90.00
#
_symmetry.space_group_name_H-M   'P 1'
#
loop_
_entity.id
_entity.type
_entity.pdbx_description
1 polymer ?
#
loop_
_entity_poly.entity_id
_entity_poly.type
_entity_poly.pdbx_seq_one_letter_code
_entity_poly.pdbx_strand_id
1 'polypeptide(L)'
;MAQAQSGICAEANLHGLHLFFNVLDGHDESLRKKLKYVSAIQDEFSDQFSESMLSSVVAVGAQYWPHILPEFLPSQLQSFPNITHSDHVMGAQPFDLFVQIRSDREDVNHLFALQVLKLFSPDVELVEQVRNFRFLDG
;
A
#
# COMPACT_ATOMS: atom_id res chain seq x y z
N MET A 1 6.94 11.43 18.64
CA MET A 1 8.04 10.91 17.79
C MET A 1 7.43 10.28 16.55
N ALA A 2 8.14 10.23 15.43
CA ALA A 2 7.66 9.51 14.24
C ALA A 2 7.65 8.00 14.53
N GLN A 3 6.60 7.31 14.10
CA GLN A 3 6.45 5.86 14.24
C GLN A 3 6.38 5.23 12.85
N ALA A 4 7.14 4.15 12.64
CA ALA A 4 7.06 3.40 11.40
C ALA A 4 5.70 2.70 11.27
N GLN A 5 5.19 2.59 10.04
CA GLN A 5 4.00 1.78 9.76
C GLN A 5 4.29 0.31 10.11
N SER A 6 3.30 -0.38 10.69
CA SER A 6 3.48 -1.73 11.25
C SER A 6 4.01 -2.74 10.23
N GLY A 7 3.57 -2.66 8.97
CA GLY A 7 3.95 -3.61 7.94
C GLY A 7 5.37 -3.44 7.39
N ILE A 8 6.12 -2.40 7.75
CA ILE A 8 7.49 -2.18 7.25
C ILE A 8 8.47 -3.19 7.84
N CYS A 9 8.33 -3.50 9.13
CA CYS A 9 9.20 -4.43 9.86
C CYS A 9 8.43 -5.59 10.49
N ALA A 10 7.19 -5.84 10.04
CA ALA A 10 6.41 -6.96 10.55
C ALA A 10 6.99 -8.30 10.07
N GLU A 11 6.97 -9.28 10.98
CA GLU A 11 7.25 -10.68 10.71
C GLU A 11 6.43 -11.23 9.54
N ALA A 12 6.84 -12.38 9.01
CA ALA A 12 6.12 -13.00 7.91
C ALA A 12 4.74 -13.49 8.35
N ASN A 13 3.73 -13.31 7.49
CA ASN A 13 2.37 -13.84 7.66
C ASN A 13 2.07 -14.97 6.68
N LEU A 14 0.94 -15.66 6.87
CA LEU A 14 0.45 -16.69 5.94
C LEU A 14 -0.16 -16.11 4.66
N HIS A 15 -0.79 -14.94 4.75
CA HIS A 15 -1.51 -14.33 3.63
C HIS A 15 -1.11 -12.87 3.44
N GLY A 16 -1.22 -12.40 2.20
CA GLY A 16 -1.07 -10.99 1.87
C GLY A 16 -2.00 -10.56 0.76
N LEU A 17 -2.19 -9.25 0.65
CA LEU A 17 -2.94 -8.61 -0.41
C LEU A 17 -2.26 -7.30 -0.79
N HIS A 18 -1.95 -7.17 -2.07
CA HIS A 18 -1.36 -5.99 -2.66
C HIS A 18 -2.40 -5.29 -3.51
N LEU A 19 -2.56 -3.98 -3.29
CA LEU A 19 -3.45 -3.11 -4.04
C LEU A 19 -2.62 -1.98 -4.65
N PHE A 20 -2.75 -1.78 -5.95
CA PHE A 20 -2.06 -0.74 -6.70
C PHE A 20 -3.08 0.23 -7.26
N PHE A 21 -2.87 1.53 -7.04
CA PHE A 21 -3.81 2.57 -7.43
C PHE A 21 -3.16 3.69 -8.21
N ASN A 22 -3.94 4.30 -9.10
CA ASN A 22 -3.65 5.59 -9.70
C ASN A 22 -4.70 6.60 -9.25
N VAL A 23 -4.29 7.84 -9.06
CA VAL A 23 -5.16 8.91 -8.54
C VAL A 23 -5.84 9.63 -9.70
N LEU A 24 -7.11 9.94 -9.52
CA LEU A 24 -7.90 10.69 -10.49
C LEU A 24 -7.51 12.17 -10.47
N ASP A 25 -7.53 12.81 -11.64
CA ASP A 25 -7.17 14.23 -11.78
C ASP A 25 -7.96 15.14 -10.83
N GLY A 26 -7.24 15.96 -10.07
CA GLY A 26 -7.84 16.93 -9.13
C GLY A 26 -8.23 16.36 -7.76
N HIS A 27 -7.90 15.10 -7.47
CA HIS A 27 -8.21 14.45 -6.19
C HIS A 27 -7.07 14.46 -5.16
N ASP A 28 -5.90 15.04 -5.48
CA ASP A 28 -4.70 15.04 -4.65
C ASP A 28 -4.97 15.44 -3.18
N GLU A 29 -5.65 16.57 -2.96
CA GLU A 29 -5.98 17.09 -1.63
C GLU A 29 -7.01 16.23 -0.86
N SER A 30 -7.97 15.64 -1.59
CA SER A 30 -8.96 14.73 -1.01
C SER A 30 -8.27 13.45 -0.53
N LEU A 31 -7.42 12.87 -1.38
CA LEU A 31 -6.65 11.68 -1.06
C LEU A 31 -5.67 11.93 0.08
N ARG A 32 -4.92 13.04 0.06
CA ARG A 32 -3.98 13.42 1.12
C ARG A 32 -4.65 13.43 2.50
N LYS A 33 -5.86 13.99 2.59
CA LYS A 33 -6.65 14.00 3.84
C LYS A 33 -7.10 12.60 4.25
N LYS A 34 -7.26 11.68 3.29
CA LYS A 34 -7.73 10.31 3.52
C LYS A 34 -6.63 9.34 3.93
N LEU A 35 -5.40 9.51 3.45
CA LEU A 35 -4.27 8.60 3.73
C LEU A 35 -4.10 8.31 5.23
N LYS A 36 -4.27 9.32 6.09
CA LYS A 36 -4.15 9.17 7.55
C LYS A 36 -5.18 8.23 8.19
N TYR A 37 -6.31 7.96 7.54
CA TYR A 37 -7.35 7.09 8.10
C TYR A 37 -7.05 5.61 7.91
N VAL A 38 -6.08 5.24 7.05
CA VAL A 38 -5.69 3.83 6.91
C VAL A 38 -5.10 3.29 8.22
N SER A 39 -4.34 4.09 8.96
CA SER A 39 -3.84 3.66 10.28
C SER A 39 -4.98 3.46 11.29
N ALA A 40 -6.00 4.32 11.26
CA ALA A 40 -7.17 4.16 12.13
C ALA A 40 -7.97 2.89 11.81
N ILE A 41 -8.14 2.55 10.52
CA ILE A 41 -8.77 1.30 10.09
C ILE A 41 -7.91 0.10 10.57
N GLN A 42 -6.58 0.22 10.51
CA GLN A 42 -5.69 -0.84 11.00
C GLN A 42 -5.85 -1.04 12.50
N ASP A 43 -5.84 0.02 13.30
CA ASP A 43 -5.98 -0.10 14.76
C ASP A 43 -7.31 -0.78 15.13
N GLU A 44 -8.42 -0.39 14.47
CA GLU A 44 -9.73 -1.03 14.67
C GLU A 44 -9.72 -2.53 14.33
N PHE A 45 -9.11 -2.90 13.20
CA PHE A 45 -9.03 -4.30 12.78
C PHE A 45 -8.06 -5.12 13.63
N SER A 46 -6.95 -4.54 14.08
CA SER A 46 -6.01 -5.18 14.98
C SER A 46 -6.66 -5.48 16.34
N ASP A 47 -7.53 -4.60 16.83
CA ASP A 47 -8.31 -4.85 18.04
C ASP A 47 -9.39 -5.93 17.82
N GLN A 48 -10.13 -5.84 16.70
CA GLN A 48 -11.22 -6.78 16.39
C GLN A 48 -10.72 -8.21 16.07
N PHE A 49 -9.56 -8.30 15.41
CA PHE A 49 -8.95 -9.55 14.93
C PHE A 49 -7.55 -9.72 15.52
N SER A 50 -7.42 -9.63 16.83
CA SER A 50 -6.12 -9.64 17.54
C SER A 50 -5.24 -10.85 17.24
N GLU A 51 -5.83 -11.99 16.90
CA GLU A 51 -5.11 -13.22 16.55
C GLU A 51 -4.67 -13.28 15.07
N SER A 52 -5.09 -12.32 14.24
CA SER A 52 -4.77 -12.31 12.81
C SER A 52 -3.37 -11.80 12.50
N MET A 53 -2.69 -11.15 13.45
CA MET A 53 -1.38 -10.54 13.22
C MET A 53 -1.39 -9.54 12.04
N LEU A 54 -2.47 -8.77 11.91
CA LEU A 54 -2.66 -7.80 10.83
C LEU A 54 -1.58 -6.71 10.85
N SER A 55 -1.01 -6.45 9.67
CA SER A 55 -0.15 -5.29 9.41
C SER A 55 -0.44 -4.71 8.02
N SER A 56 -0.18 -3.41 7.86
CA SER A 56 -0.34 -2.75 6.58
C SER A 56 0.73 -1.69 6.33
N VAL A 57 0.91 -1.37 5.05
CA VAL A 57 1.74 -0.27 4.57
C VAL A 57 0.97 0.47 3.49
N VAL A 58 0.93 1.79 3.57
CA VAL A 58 0.59 2.67 2.46
C VAL A 58 1.86 3.36 2.00
N ALA A 59 2.22 3.16 0.74
CA ALA A 59 3.34 3.79 0.08
C ALA A 59 2.85 4.69 -1.05
N VAL A 60 3.60 5.77 -1.29
CA VAL A 60 3.32 6.76 -2.33
C VAL A 60 4.39 6.64 -3.41
N GLY A 61 3.97 6.55 -4.67
CA GLY A 61 4.84 6.45 -5.82
C GLY A 61 5.76 7.65 -5.96
N ALA A 62 7.00 7.43 -6.41
CA ALA A 62 8.00 8.48 -6.51
C ALA A 62 7.58 9.63 -7.44
N GLN A 63 6.86 9.31 -8.52
CA GLN A 63 6.37 10.30 -9.50
C GLN A 63 5.19 11.10 -8.94
N TYR A 64 4.40 10.48 -8.06
CA TYR A 64 3.20 11.08 -7.49
C TYR A 64 3.45 11.85 -6.19
N TRP A 65 4.54 11.53 -5.47
CA TRP A 65 4.91 12.21 -4.22
C TRP A 65 4.85 13.75 -4.26
N PRO A 66 5.37 14.44 -5.31
CA PRO A 66 5.32 15.90 -5.38
C PRO A 66 3.90 16.48 -5.43
N HIS A 67 2.89 15.69 -5.82
CA HIS A 67 1.49 16.11 -5.86
C HIS A 67 0.85 16.08 -4.46
N ILE A 68 1.26 15.15 -3.60
CA ILE A 68 0.73 15.02 -2.23
C ILE A 68 1.48 15.88 -1.22
N LEU A 69 2.81 15.96 -1.31
CA LEU A 69 3.64 16.65 -0.32
C LEU A 69 4.80 17.41 -0.97
N PRO A 70 4.53 18.46 -1.77
CA PRO A 70 5.56 19.22 -2.46
C PRO A 70 6.57 19.90 -1.52
N GLU A 71 6.16 20.22 -0.29
CA GLU A 71 7.00 20.87 0.72
C GLU A 71 8.10 19.97 1.31
N PHE A 72 7.99 18.64 1.13
CA PHE A 72 8.94 17.69 1.69
C PHE A 72 9.20 16.57 0.71
N LEU A 73 10.37 16.59 0.07
CA LEU A 73 10.84 15.53 -0.83
C LEU A 73 11.92 14.70 -0.12
N PRO A 74 11.71 13.38 0.06
CA PRO A 74 12.76 12.51 0.59
C PRO A 74 13.97 12.54 -0.34
N SER A 75 15.16 12.77 0.22
CA SER A 75 16.38 13.12 -0.55
C SER A 75 16.84 12.06 -1.56
N GLN A 76 16.45 10.81 -1.37
CA GLN A 76 16.81 9.68 -2.23
C GLN A 76 15.59 9.10 -2.98
N LEU A 77 14.44 9.75 -2.92
CA LEU A 77 13.26 9.29 -3.65
C LEU A 77 13.49 9.46 -5.15
N GLN A 78 13.42 8.35 -5.88
CA GLN A 78 13.59 8.31 -7.33
C GLN A 78 12.65 7.27 -7.94
N SER A 79 12.34 7.43 -9.23
CA SER A 79 11.58 6.43 -9.97
C SER A 79 12.36 5.12 -10.10
N PHE A 80 11.64 4.02 -10.31
CA PHE A 80 12.25 2.74 -10.61
C PHE A 80 13.11 2.85 -11.90
N PRO A 81 14.38 2.39 -11.89
CA PRO A 81 15.26 2.52 -13.04
C PRO A 81 14.81 1.59 -14.17
N ASN A 82 14.84 2.08 -15.41
CA ASN A 82 14.69 1.21 -16.57
C ASN A 82 16.02 0.48 -16.82
N ILE A 83 16.04 -0.84 -16.64
CA ILE A 83 17.25 -1.66 -16.80
C ILE A 83 17.09 -2.52 -18.05
N THR A 84 17.93 -2.25 -19.05
CA THR A 84 17.97 -2.98 -20.31
C THR A 84 19.24 -3.82 -20.40
N HIS A 85 19.08 -5.14 -20.48
CA HIS A 85 20.12 -6.12 -20.81
C HIS A 85 19.72 -6.89 -22.08
N SER A 86 20.67 -7.53 -22.77
CA SER A 86 20.44 -8.22 -24.06
C SER A 86 19.20 -9.13 -24.05
N ASP A 87 19.06 -9.94 -23.01
CA ASP A 87 18.03 -10.99 -22.89
C ASP A 87 17.02 -10.69 -21.77
N HIS A 88 17.20 -9.60 -21.04
CA HIS A 88 16.37 -9.25 -19.89
C HIS A 88 15.98 -7.77 -19.94
N VAL A 89 14.69 -7.53 -19.95
CA VAL A 89 14.11 -6.19 -19.86
C VAL A 89 13.40 -6.06 -18.53
N MET A 90 13.84 -5.11 -17.72
CA MET A 90 13.17 -4.74 -16.47
C MET A 90 12.47 -3.39 -16.70
N GLY A 91 11.21 -3.48 -17.15
CA GLY A 91 10.38 -2.30 -17.38
C GLY A 91 9.97 -1.64 -16.07
N ALA A 92 9.77 -0.33 -16.13
CA ALA A 92 9.20 0.44 -15.03
C ALA A 92 7.69 0.64 -15.29
N GLN A 93 6.85 0.18 -14.38
CA GLN A 93 5.43 0.51 -14.34
C GLN A 93 5.16 1.25 -13.02
N PRO A 94 5.10 2.59 -13.03
CA PRO A 94 4.81 3.35 -11.83
C PRO A 94 3.33 3.25 -11.46
N PHE A 95 3.07 3.29 -10.15
CA PHE A 95 1.74 3.47 -9.57
C PHE A 95 1.80 4.62 -8.57
N ASP A 96 0.70 5.33 -8.40
CA ASP A 96 0.65 6.49 -7.51
C ASP A 96 0.58 6.09 -6.04
N LEU A 97 -0.17 5.03 -5.74
CA LEU A 97 -0.24 4.44 -4.40
C LEU A 97 -0.07 2.92 -4.45
N PHE A 98 0.55 2.42 -3.40
CA PHE A 98 0.63 1.00 -3.10
C PHE A 98 0.13 0.74 -1.68
N VAL A 99 -0.81 -0.19 -1.52
CA VAL A 99 -1.24 -0.67 -0.21
C VAL A 99 -0.91 -2.15 -0.07
N GLN A 100 -0.05 -2.46 0.90
CA GLN A 100 0.21 -3.82 1.34
C GLN A 100 -0.62 -4.12 2.57
N ILE A 101 -1.27 -5.28 2.58
CA ILE A 101 -2.01 -5.81 3.72
C ILE A 101 -1.48 -7.23 3.97
N ARG A 102 -1.14 -7.57 5.21
CA ARG A 102 -0.67 -8.90 5.60
C ARG A 102 -1.33 -9.34 6.88
N SER A 103 -1.69 -10.62 6.96
CA SER A 103 -2.21 -11.24 8.18
C SER A 103 -2.21 -12.77 8.01
N ASP A 104 -2.41 -13.50 9.10
CA ASP A 104 -2.55 -14.95 9.10
C ASP A 104 -3.97 -15.41 8.72
N ARG A 105 -4.81 -14.47 8.27
CA ARG A 105 -6.22 -14.69 7.95
C ARG A 105 -6.62 -13.97 6.66
N GLU A 106 -6.83 -14.74 5.58
CA GLU A 106 -7.19 -14.15 4.28
C GLU A 106 -8.52 -13.38 4.31
N ASP A 107 -9.48 -13.81 5.12
CA ASP A 107 -10.75 -13.11 5.31
C ASP A 107 -10.57 -11.73 5.94
N VAL A 108 -9.66 -11.59 6.91
CA VAL A 108 -9.29 -10.30 7.50
C VAL A 108 -8.64 -9.39 6.45
N ASN A 109 -7.73 -9.91 5.63
CA ASN A 109 -7.14 -9.14 4.53
C ASN A 109 -8.21 -8.64 3.54
N HIS A 110 -9.17 -9.49 3.20
CA HIS A 110 -10.26 -9.13 2.30
C HIS A 110 -11.16 -8.02 2.89
N LEU A 111 -11.58 -8.16 4.14
CA LEU A 111 -12.42 -7.16 4.81
C LEU A 111 -11.69 -5.83 4.97
N PHE A 112 -10.40 -5.85 5.31
CA PHE A 112 -9.58 -4.65 5.42
C PHE A 112 -9.46 -3.94 4.07
N ALA A 113 -9.19 -4.69 3.00
CA ALA A 113 -9.13 -4.13 1.65
C ALA A 113 -10.45 -3.47 1.23
N LEU A 114 -11.61 -4.02 1.58
CA LEU A 114 -12.89 -3.38 1.31
C LEU A 114 -13.03 -2.02 2.00
N GLN A 115 -12.51 -1.86 3.22
CA GLN A 115 -12.50 -0.56 3.91
C GLN A 115 -11.54 0.43 3.25
N VAL A 116 -10.35 -0.02 2.85
CA VAL A 116 -9.39 0.81 2.09
C VAL A 116 -9.98 1.26 0.76
N LEU A 117 -10.60 0.33 0.01
CA LEU A 117 -11.27 0.63 -1.26
C LEU A 117 -12.41 1.62 -1.05
N LYS A 118 -13.25 1.42 -0.03
CA LYS A 118 -14.34 2.35 0.29
C LYS A 118 -13.82 3.74 0.65
N LEU A 119 -12.70 3.82 1.39
CA LEU A 119 -12.06 5.08 1.76
C LEU A 119 -11.58 5.86 0.52
N PHE A 120 -10.92 5.17 -0.41
CA PHE A 120 -10.27 5.79 -1.58
C PHE A 120 -11.14 5.82 -2.84
N SER A 121 -12.25 5.08 -2.92
CA SER A 121 -13.06 4.90 -4.13
C SER A 121 -13.42 6.17 -4.92
N PRO A 122 -13.68 7.35 -4.32
CA PRO A 122 -13.97 8.54 -5.11
C PRO A 122 -12.72 9.23 -5.69
N ASP A 123 -11.52 8.87 -5.26
CA ASP A 123 -10.27 9.58 -5.60
C ASP A 123 -9.30 8.78 -6.46
N VAL A 124 -9.46 7.46 -6.52
CA VAL A 124 -8.49 6.57 -7.15
C VAL A 124 -9.15 5.51 -8.02
N GLU A 125 -8.40 5.02 -9.00
CA GLU A 125 -8.67 3.79 -9.73
C GLU A 125 -7.80 2.65 -9.17
N LEU A 126 -8.41 1.49 -8.92
CA LEU A 126 -7.67 0.26 -8.63
C LEU A 126 -7.14 -0.31 -9.94
N VAL A 127 -5.82 -0.25 -10.12
CA VAL A 127 -5.16 -0.70 -11.35
C VAL A 127 -4.86 -2.19 -11.29
N GLU A 128 -4.37 -2.68 -10.15
CA GLU A 128 -4.01 -4.08 -9.98
C GLU A 128 -4.23 -4.55 -8.54
N GLN A 129 -4.60 -5.82 -8.41
CA GLN A 129 -4.77 -6.51 -7.14
C GLN A 129 -4.09 -7.88 -7.20
N VAL A 130 -3.21 -8.16 -6.23
CA VAL A 130 -2.51 -9.45 -6.13
C VAL A 130 -2.73 -10.06 -4.75
N ARG A 131 -3.27 -11.29 -4.72
CA ARG A 131 -3.36 -12.09 -3.49
C ARG A 131 -2.09 -12.90 -3.33
N ASN A 132 -1.50 -12.83 -2.16
CA ASN A 132 -0.26 -13.52 -1.81
C ASN A 132 -0.55 -14.58 -0.75
N PHE A 133 0.22 -15.66 -0.78
CA PHE A 133 0.15 -16.71 0.23
C PHE A 133 1.55 -17.26 0.50
N ARG A 134 1.78 -17.69 1.73
CA ARG A 134 2.96 -18.47 2.10
C ARG A 134 2.85 -19.86 1.49
N PHE A 135 3.88 -20.28 0.78
CA PHE A 135 3.95 -21.62 0.21
C PHE A 135 4.75 -22.55 1.14
N LEU A 136 4.12 -23.64 1.58
CA LEU A 136 4.72 -24.62 2.50
C LEU A 136 5.23 -23.94 3.79
N ASP A 137 6.45 -24.27 4.23
CA ASP A 137 7.00 -23.85 5.53
C ASP A 137 7.42 -22.37 5.59
N GLY A 138 7.28 -21.63 4.48
CA GLY A 138 7.65 -20.22 4.38
C GLY A 138 9.11 -20.01 4.05
#